data_AF-A0A7Y5JMK7-F1
#
_entry.id   AF-A0A7Y5JMK7-F1
#
_cell.length_a   1.000
_cell.length_b   1.000
_cell.length_c   1.000
_cell.angle_alpha   90.00
_cell.angle_beta   90.00
_cell.angle_gamma   90.00
#
_symmetry.space_group_name_H-M   'P 1'
#
loop_
_entity.id
_entity.type
_entity.pdbx_description
1 polymer ?
#
loop_
_entity_poly.entity_id
_entity_poly.type
_entity_poly.pdbx_seq_one_letter_code
_entity_poly.pdbx_strand_id
1 'polypeptide(L)'
;MTSILIWVVMLAWAGTAHAVIHFVPDDFNNLQQALDESNSNDTIVCRAGTYRGPFFVWARNITIASEFILTHNPIDIANCIVRPSNGAPDNGCFVTQPADSTDTTLRMVGITLSLGRAITVGNNKGGGIYIRNRTADIKDCVFKSCLAGYGGAIYADSSVLTLKRCFMPGNDALYRGEVLYARHSTVHIMDSDIGPDGYFMPPSNTEAQIDLNSSSITISGTHIHGFGYGPEGSAIFLRAYDGSVGYMRLHGCVIGDNSLSFFLVGSGGLGPNELTIDSCLFTENSLPFGLWVPSFIERNGTTTITRCTFENSTVPPNTAGAPILNFSQTRATFECEQNHFHNNYGGTAACIGLGNQFNPSQGRVQRNYFSNNSSWGYPTWQSRTIGMGNVGEGVLEFNAFVGNIGYAVYTSDFFWPTSYALHNFWGDSTGPYEATRNPGGLGDTTNAATIYDEWLLSEDEIPDTTLYPPPNAADDRRWTVPSTWFISNVYPNPFNSEFRIELDGMTGADFEVRLFDLLGREVALLHSGRTLRGSLSFQAPSDLAAGVYFLHAKDHLYAETKKVLYLK
;
A
#
# COMPACT_ATOMS: atom_id res chain seq x y z
N MET A 1 -51.68 49.06 -45.02
CA MET A 1 -50.27 48.80 -44.68
C MET A 1 -50.25 47.85 -43.50
N THR A 2 -50.20 46.56 -43.81
CA THR A 2 -50.27 45.42 -42.88
C THR A 2 -48.84 44.95 -42.59
N SER A 3 -48.42 45.00 -41.33
CA SER A 3 -47.17 44.44 -40.84
C SER A 3 -47.38 42.96 -40.49
N ILE A 4 -46.76 42.06 -41.26
CA ILE A 4 -46.69 40.63 -40.96
C ILE A 4 -45.42 40.38 -40.13
N LEU A 5 -45.61 39.93 -38.89
CA LEU A 5 -44.56 39.47 -37.99
C LEU A 5 -44.24 38.00 -38.35
N ILE A 6 -43.02 37.72 -38.82
CA ILE A 6 -42.54 36.35 -39.05
C ILE A 6 -41.94 35.85 -37.74
N TRP A 7 -42.61 34.88 -37.11
CA TRP A 7 -42.02 34.07 -36.03
C TRP A 7 -41.21 32.93 -36.67
N VAL A 8 -39.88 33.01 -36.57
CA VAL A 8 -39.01 31.86 -36.80
C VAL A 8 -39.09 30.98 -35.56
N VAL A 9 -39.80 29.85 -35.67
CA VAL A 9 -39.74 28.77 -34.68
C VAL A 9 -38.40 28.07 -34.85
N MET A 10 -37.45 28.35 -33.95
CA MET A 10 -36.29 27.46 -33.74
C MET A 10 -36.81 26.20 -33.06
N LEU A 11 -37.02 25.15 -33.85
CA LEU A 11 -37.17 23.79 -33.35
C LEU A 11 -35.84 23.37 -32.72
N ALA A 12 -35.72 23.56 -31.42
CA ALA A 12 -34.72 22.88 -30.61
C ALA A 12 -35.01 21.38 -30.70
N TRP A 13 -34.22 20.66 -31.50
CA TRP A 13 -34.14 19.21 -31.42
C TRP A 13 -33.58 18.86 -30.04
N ALA A 14 -34.48 18.62 -29.08
CA ALA A 14 -34.14 17.91 -27.85
C ALA A 14 -33.90 16.44 -28.22
N GLY A 15 -32.73 16.17 -28.82
CA GLY A 15 -32.25 14.81 -28.96
C GLY A 15 -32.10 14.20 -27.56
N THR A 16 -32.63 13.00 -27.36
CA THR A 16 -32.34 12.22 -26.17
C THR A 16 -30.83 12.00 -26.13
N ALA A 17 -30.14 12.63 -25.16
CA ALA A 17 -28.71 12.44 -24.98
C ALA A 17 -28.46 11.01 -24.47
N HIS A 18 -28.23 10.09 -25.40
CA HIS A 18 -27.73 8.76 -25.09
C HIS A 18 -26.22 8.85 -24.87
N ALA A 19 -25.72 8.14 -23.87
CA ALA A 19 -24.29 7.93 -23.69
C ALA A 19 -23.70 7.27 -24.95
N VAL A 20 -22.67 7.88 -25.52
CA VAL A 20 -21.96 7.38 -26.71
C VAL A 20 -20.60 6.81 -26.31
N ILE A 21 -20.13 5.82 -27.07
CA ILE A 21 -18.76 5.32 -26.98
C ILE A 21 -17.94 5.97 -28.10
N HIS A 22 -16.86 6.65 -27.72
CA HIS A 22 -15.91 7.25 -28.63
C HIS A 22 -14.58 6.51 -28.56
N PHE A 23 -14.06 6.09 -29.70
CA PHE A 23 -12.77 5.41 -29.80
C PHE A 23 -11.67 6.42 -30.14
N VAL A 24 -10.55 6.36 -29.44
CA VAL A 24 -9.38 7.22 -29.72
C VAL A 24 -8.21 6.34 -30.15
N PRO A 25 -7.62 6.54 -31.34
CA PRO A 25 -7.73 7.73 -32.19
C PRO A 25 -8.79 7.69 -33.31
N ASP A 26 -9.65 6.68 -33.36
CA ASP A 26 -10.54 6.44 -34.50
C ASP A 26 -11.55 7.58 -34.76
N ASP A 27 -12.21 8.05 -33.70
CA ASP A 27 -13.22 9.11 -33.74
C ASP A 27 -12.64 10.51 -33.46
N PHE A 28 -11.50 10.57 -32.75
CA PHE A 28 -10.83 11.81 -32.38
C PHE A 28 -9.31 11.72 -32.55
N ASN A 29 -8.68 12.79 -33.04
CA ASN A 29 -7.24 12.81 -33.31
C ASN A 29 -6.37 12.67 -32.03
N ASN A 30 -6.91 13.04 -30.87
CA ASN A 30 -6.23 12.90 -29.59
C ASN A 30 -7.23 12.82 -28.42
N LEU A 31 -6.74 12.38 -27.27
CA LEU A 31 -7.55 12.16 -26.08
C LEU A 31 -8.12 13.45 -25.46
N GLN A 32 -7.42 14.60 -25.56
CA GLN A 32 -7.98 15.87 -25.06
C GLN A 32 -9.18 16.31 -25.90
N GLN A 33 -9.10 16.16 -27.23
CA GLN A 33 -10.23 16.46 -28.11
C GLN A 33 -11.45 15.61 -27.75
N ALA A 34 -11.26 14.31 -27.53
CA ALA A 34 -12.34 13.42 -27.09
C ALA A 34 -12.96 13.90 -25.75
N LEU A 35 -12.13 14.31 -24.78
CA LEU A 35 -12.59 14.83 -23.49
C LEU A 35 -13.37 16.15 -23.62
N ASP A 36 -12.96 17.02 -24.55
CA ASP A 36 -13.59 18.31 -24.79
C ASP A 36 -14.98 18.13 -25.43
N GLU A 37 -15.08 17.25 -26.42
CA GLU A 37 -16.27 17.03 -27.26
C GLU A 37 -17.28 16.02 -26.67
N SER A 38 -16.88 15.16 -25.73
CA SER A 38 -17.76 14.15 -25.11
C SER A 38 -18.84 14.76 -24.21
N ASN A 39 -20.06 14.25 -24.27
CA ASN A 39 -21.14 14.63 -23.36
C ASN A 39 -21.05 13.90 -22.01
N SER A 40 -21.85 14.34 -21.04
CA SER A 40 -21.96 13.65 -19.76
C SER A 40 -22.50 12.22 -19.96
N ASN A 41 -21.87 11.26 -19.28
CA ASN A 41 -22.05 9.82 -19.36
C ASN A 41 -21.46 9.12 -20.59
N ASP A 42 -20.78 9.83 -21.49
CA ASP A 42 -20.04 9.21 -22.59
C ASP A 42 -18.86 8.36 -22.07
N THR A 43 -18.43 7.41 -22.90
CA THR A 43 -17.27 6.56 -22.65
C THR A 43 -16.24 6.77 -23.74
N ILE A 44 -15.03 7.14 -23.35
CA ILE A 44 -13.87 7.22 -24.23
C ILE A 44 -13.09 5.92 -24.11
N VAL A 45 -12.97 5.16 -25.19
CA VAL A 45 -12.16 3.93 -25.27
C VAL A 45 -10.87 4.23 -26.03
N CYS A 46 -9.77 4.20 -25.31
CA CYS A 46 -8.42 4.34 -25.84
C CYS A 46 -7.97 3.01 -26.43
N ARG A 47 -7.64 3.01 -27.73
CA ARG A 47 -6.95 1.89 -28.40
C ARG A 47 -5.57 1.65 -27.79
N ALA A 48 -4.97 0.51 -28.09
CA ALA A 48 -3.55 0.28 -27.83
C ALA A 48 -2.69 1.45 -28.37
N GLY A 49 -1.90 2.08 -27.50
CA GLY A 49 -1.10 3.25 -27.85
C GLY A 49 -0.56 4.02 -26.65
N THR A 50 0.31 4.98 -26.95
CA THR A 50 0.79 5.96 -25.96
C THR A 50 0.07 7.30 -26.17
N TYR A 51 -0.62 7.76 -25.13
CA TYR A 51 -1.30 9.05 -25.07
C TYR A 51 -0.47 10.03 -24.24
N ARG A 52 -0.05 11.12 -24.86
CA ARG A 52 0.87 12.09 -24.25
C ARG A 52 0.12 13.30 -23.70
N GLY A 53 0.09 13.42 -22.38
CA GLY A 53 -0.63 14.46 -21.63
C GLY A 53 0.20 15.71 -21.29
N PRO A 54 -0.30 16.55 -20.35
CA PRO A 54 -1.38 16.26 -19.41
C PRO A 54 -2.77 16.34 -20.07
N PHE A 55 -3.74 15.60 -19.52
CA PHE A 55 -5.13 15.63 -19.96
C PHE A 55 -6.03 16.25 -18.88
N PHE A 56 -6.86 17.20 -19.28
CA PHE A 56 -7.79 17.90 -18.40
C PHE A 56 -9.18 17.29 -18.51
N VAL A 57 -9.68 16.78 -17.38
CA VAL A 57 -11.01 16.17 -17.30
C VAL A 57 -12.00 17.19 -16.74
N TRP A 58 -12.94 17.61 -17.57
CA TRP A 58 -13.99 18.57 -17.18
C TRP A 58 -14.96 17.99 -16.15
N ALA A 59 -15.69 18.88 -15.48
CA ALA A 59 -16.72 18.56 -14.50
C ALA A 59 -17.96 17.93 -15.18
N ARG A 60 -17.88 16.63 -15.50
CA ARG A 60 -18.97 15.81 -16.03
C ARG A 60 -18.81 14.35 -15.63
N ASN A 61 -19.89 13.59 -15.73
CA ASN A 61 -19.80 12.13 -15.63
C ASN A 61 -19.13 11.62 -16.89
N ILE A 62 -18.05 10.87 -16.78
CA ILE A 62 -17.36 10.35 -17.95
C ILE A 62 -16.60 9.08 -17.60
N THR A 63 -16.55 8.15 -18.55
CA THR A 63 -15.71 6.96 -18.46
C THR A 63 -14.54 7.09 -19.43
N ILE A 64 -13.33 6.84 -18.95
CA ILE A 64 -12.12 6.74 -19.77
C ILE A 64 -11.60 5.32 -19.58
N ALA A 65 -11.51 4.53 -20.64
CA ALA A 65 -11.12 3.13 -20.56
C ALA A 65 -10.13 2.76 -21.66
N SER A 66 -9.39 1.67 -21.48
CA SER A 66 -8.78 0.97 -22.62
C SER A 66 -9.76 -0.02 -23.23
N GLU A 67 -9.33 -0.72 -24.27
CA GLU A 67 -10.07 -1.85 -24.86
C GLU A 67 -10.36 -2.99 -23.86
N PHE A 68 -9.67 -3.03 -22.71
CA PHE A 68 -9.95 -3.96 -21.61
C PHE A 68 -11.43 -3.98 -21.20
N ILE A 69 -12.12 -2.84 -21.26
CA ILE A 69 -13.55 -2.77 -20.92
C ILE A 69 -14.44 -3.60 -21.86
N LEU A 70 -13.96 -3.90 -23.07
CA LEU A 70 -14.66 -4.66 -24.10
C LEU A 70 -14.14 -6.10 -24.21
N THR A 71 -12.83 -6.28 -24.08
CA THR A 71 -12.15 -7.56 -24.34
C THR A 71 -11.95 -8.39 -23.08
N HIS A 72 -11.91 -7.75 -21.90
CA HIS A 72 -11.43 -8.32 -20.64
C HIS A 72 -10.02 -8.92 -20.72
N ASN A 73 -9.21 -8.53 -21.70
CA ASN A 73 -7.84 -8.99 -21.86
C ASN A 73 -6.86 -8.05 -21.12
N PRO A 74 -6.15 -8.51 -20.06
CA PRO A 74 -5.24 -7.66 -19.29
C PRO A 74 -4.12 -7.02 -20.10
N ILE A 75 -3.77 -7.58 -21.27
CA ILE A 75 -2.78 -7.01 -22.19
C ILE A 75 -3.20 -5.60 -22.66
N ASP A 76 -4.50 -5.32 -22.79
CA ASP A 76 -4.99 -4.02 -23.24
C ASP A 76 -4.71 -2.91 -22.21
N ILE A 77 -4.61 -3.28 -20.93
CA ILE A 77 -4.22 -2.37 -19.85
C ILE A 77 -2.78 -1.92 -20.04
N ALA A 78 -1.89 -2.87 -20.32
CA ALA A 78 -0.46 -2.63 -20.50
C ALA A 78 -0.16 -1.89 -21.82
N ASN A 79 -1.02 -2.05 -22.83
CA ASN A 79 -0.88 -1.41 -24.14
C ASN A 79 -1.53 -0.03 -24.23
N CYS A 80 -2.40 0.36 -23.30
CA CYS A 80 -2.98 1.69 -23.24
C CYS A 80 -2.25 2.54 -22.19
N ILE A 81 -1.23 3.27 -22.63
CA ILE A 81 -0.33 4.02 -21.75
C ILE A 81 -0.60 5.52 -21.85
N VAL A 82 -0.93 6.14 -20.72
CA VAL A 82 -0.97 7.59 -20.56
C VAL A 82 0.31 8.03 -19.83
N ARG A 83 1.01 9.02 -20.39
CA ARG A 83 2.23 9.59 -19.79
C ARG A 83 2.44 11.04 -20.23
N PRO A 84 3.34 11.81 -19.60
CA PRO A 84 3.63 13.18 -20.01
C PRO A 84 4.25 13.28 -21.42
N SER A 85 4.11 14.45 -22.02
CA SER A 85 4.81 14.84 -23.25
C SER A 85 6.33 14.96 -23.02
N ASN A 86 7.12 14.57 -24.03
CA ASN A 86 8.58 14.65 -23.94
C ASN A 86 9.04 16.09 -23.75
N GLY A 87 9.97 16.34 -22.81
CA GLY A 87 10.54 17.66 -22.56
C GLY A 87 9.70 18.60 -21.70
N ALA A 88 8.52 18.18 -21.23
CA ALA A 88 7.78 18.90 -20.21
C ALA A 88 8.27 18.46 -18.82
N PRO A 89 9.04 19.30 -18.09
CA PRO A 89 9.70 18.86 -16.86
C PRO A 89 8.72 18.68 -15.69
N ASP A 90 7.43 19.00 -15.84
CA ASP A 90 6.49 19.03 -14.74
C ASP A 90 5.01 18.96 -15.15
N ASN A 91 4.61 17.87 -15.83
CA ASN A 91 3.21 17.61 -16.11
C ASN A 91 2.79 16.25 -15.55
N GLY A 92 1.66 16.21 -14.83
CA GLY A 92 0.99 14.96 -14.48
C GLY A 92 0.33 14.29 -15.68
N CYS A 93 -0.27 13.10 -15.50
CA CYS A 93 -1.01 12.44 -16.59
C CYS A 93 -2.41 13.02 -16.75
N PHE A 94 -3.18 13.08 -15.66
CA PHE A 94 -4.54 13.64 -15.63
C PHE A 94 -4.72 14.70 -14.54
N VAL A 95 -5.48 15.73 -14.87
CA VAL A 95 -5.91 16.76 -13.91
C VAL A 95 -7.41 16.94 -14.04
N THR A 96 -8.15 16.70 -12.95
CA THR A 96 -9.59 16.96 -12.92
C THR A 96 -9.81 18.43 -12.64
N GLN A 97 -10.60 19.07 -13.49
CA GLN A 97 -10.93 20.47 -13.34
C GLN A 97 -12.00 20.63 -12.24
N PRO A 98 -11.97 21.74 -11.47
CA PRO A 98 -12.90 21.92 -10.36
C PRO A 98 -14.35 21.75 -10.83
N ALA A 99 -15.10 20.91 -10.13
CA ALA A 99 -16.55 20.87 -10.26
C ALA A 99 -17.17 21.77 -9.18
N ASP A 100 -18.26 22.45 -9.53
CA ASP A 100 -19.05 23.25 -8.59
C ASP A 100 -19.82 22.35 -7.58
N SER A 101 -19.94 21.05 -7.87
CA SER A 101 -20.48 20.03 -6.96
C SER A 101 -19.78 18.68 -7.13
N THR A 102 -19.90 17.81 -6.12
CA THR A 102 -19.37 16.44 -6.14
C THR A 102 -20.18 15.46 -6.98
N ASP A 103 -21.25 15.92 -7.66
CA ASP A 103 -22.15 15.07 -8.48
C ASP A 103 -21.50 14.54 -9.77
N THR A 104 -20.25 14.93 -10.04
CA THR A 104 -19.51 14.47 -11.20
C THR A 104 -18.65 13.24 -10.86
N THR A 105 -18.76 12.19 -11.67
CA THR A 105 -18.02 10.94 -11.50
C THR A 105 -17.03 10.72 -12.64
N LEU A 106 -15.73 10.60 -12.31
CA LEU A 106 -14.73 10.04 -13.23
C LEU A 106 -14.75 8.53 -13.09
N ARG A 107 -14.92 7.79 -14.18
CA ARG A 107 -14.62 6.36 -14.21
C ARG A 107 -13.38 6.13 -15.03
N MET A 108 -12.40 5.42 -14.48
CA MET A 108 -11.23 4.97 -15.23
C MET A 108 -11.13 3.45 -15.17
N VAL A 109 -11.01 2.80 -16.33
CA VAL A 109 -11.01 1.33 -16.40
C VAL A 109 -9.89 0.83 -17.29
N GLY A 110 -8.96 0.06 -16.71
CA GLY A 110 -7.99 -0.68 -17.53
C GLY A 110 -6.93 0.18 -18.18
N ILE A 111 -6.44 1.26 -17.57
CA ILE A 111 -5.44 2.16 -18.19
C ILE A 111 -4.15 2.16 -17.37
N THR A 112 -3.00 2.25 -18.05
CA THR A 112 -1.70 2.47 -17.42
C THR A 112 -1.34 3.95 -17.42
N LEU A 113 -1.21 4.56 -16.24
CA LEU A 113 -0.68 5.91 -16.04
C LEU A 113 0.78 5.78 -15.58
N SER A 114 1.71 6.41 -16.29
CA SER A 114 3.13 6.22 -16.03
C SER A 114 3.96 7.48 -16.19
N LEU A 115 5.05 7.57 -15.41
CA LEU A 115 6.06 8.63 -15.52
C LEU A 115 5.49 10.05 -15.32
N GLY A 116 4.31 10.15 -14.73
CA GLY A 116 3.67 11.41 -14.42
C GLY A 116 4.49 12.22 -13.44
N ARG A 117 4.69 13.53 -13.67
CA ARG A 117 5.57 14.36 -12.85
C ARG A 117 4.94 15.69 -12.45
N ALA A 118 4.79 15.92 -11.15
CA ALA A 118 4.16 17.12 -10.58
C ALA A 118 4.91 17.57 -9.31
N ILE A 119 6.06 18.24 -9.47
CA ILE A 119 6.98 18.67 -8.41
C ILE A 119 7.20 20.19 -8.33
N THR A 120 6.78 21.00 -9.31
CA THR A 120 6.95 22.46 -9.23
C THR A 120 5.98 23.04 -8.21
N VAL A 121 6.42 24.06 -7.48
CA VAL A 121 5.56 24.82 -6.55
C VAL A 121 4.33 25.35 -7.31
N GLY A 122 3.13 24.98 -6.84
CA GLY A 122 1.86 25.29 -7.49
C GLY A 122 1.31 24.18 -8.40
N ASN A 123 2.15 23.24 -8.84
CA ASN A 123 1.77 22.04 -9.60
C ASN A 123 2.42 20.79 -8.99
N ASN A 124 2.21 20.60 -7.69
CA ASN A 124 2.93 19.59 -6.90
C ASN A 124 2.06 18.39 -6.50
N LYS A 125 1.03 18.05 -7.29
CA LYS A 125 -0.04 17.12 -6.89
C LYS A 125 -0.22 15.99 -7.90
N GLY A 126 -0.17 14.75 -7.43
CA GLY A 126 -0.82 13.62 -8.12
C GLY A 126 -0.22 13.31 -9.48
N GLY A 127 1.07 12.99 -9.56
CA GLY A 127 1.81 12.84 -10.82
C GLY A 127 1.08 11.95 -11.83
N GLY A 128 0.43 10.89 -11.38
CA GLY A 128 -0.56 10.15 -12.18
C GLY A 128 -1.85 10.96 -12.37
N ILE A 129 -2.64 11.16 -11.30
CA ILE A 129 -3.86 11.95 -11.35
C ILE A 129 -4.06 12.87 -10.14
N TYR A 130 -4.50 14.10 -10.41
CA TYR A 130 -5.03 15.02 -9.41
C TYR A 130 -6.56 15.10 -9.49
N ILE A 131 -7.23 14.73 -8.40
CA ILE A 131 -8.68 14.66 -8.22
C ILE A 131 -9.12 15.73 -7.22
N ARG A 132 -10.07 16.60 -7.59
CA ARG A 132 -10.60 17.66 -6.73
C ARG A 132 -12.13 17.77 -6.83
N ASN A 133 -12.81 17.88 -5.69
CA ASN A 133 -14.25 18.18 -5.58
C ASN A 133 -15.14 17.22 -6.41
N ARG A 134 -14.82 15.93 -6.47
CA ARG A 134 -15.57 14.98 -7.30
C ARG A 134 -15.51 13.55 -6.80
N THR A 135 -16.33 12.69 -7.41
CA THR A 135 -16.20 11.23 -7.26
C THR A 135 -15.28 10.67 -8.35
N ALA A 136 -14.42 9.73 -7.98
CA ALA A 136 -13.57 8.97 -8.89
C ALA A 136 -13.63 7.48 -8.58
N ASP A 137 -14.01 6.67 -9.57
CA ASP A 137 -14.09 5.21 -9.51
C ASP A 137 -13.10 4.63 -10.52
N ILE A 138 -11.97 4.13 -10.01
CA ILE A 138 -10.82 3.71 -10.79
C ILE A 138 -10.65 2.21 -10.60
N LYS A 139 -10.71 1.46 -11.70
CA LYS A 139 -10.70 0.00 -11.69
C LYS A 139 -9.68 -0.55 -12.68
N ASP A 140 -8.99 -1.62 -12.28
CA ASP A 140 -8.10 -2.36 -13.16
C ASP A 140 -6.99 -1.47 -13.78
N CYS A 141 -6.60 -0.40 -13.08
CA CYS A 141 -5.62 0.57 -13.60
C CYS A 141 -4.23 0.32 -12.99
N VAL A 142 -3.21 0.75 -13.73
CA VAL A 142 -1.82 0.76 -13.26
C VAL A 142 -1.36 2.20 -13.07
N PHE A 143 -0.77 2.53 -11.93
CA PHE A 143 -0.07 3.79 -11.71
C PHE A 143 1.39 3.47 -11.41
N LYS A 144 2.31 3.76 -12.32
CA LYS A 144 3.71 3.34 -12.14
C LYS A 144 4.72 4.46 -12.34
N SER A 145 5.74 4.48 -11.48
CA SER A 145 6.86 5.40 -11.62
C SER A 145 6.44 6.88 -11.72
N CYS A 146 5.34 7.27 -11.05
CA CYS A 146 4.92 8.66 -10.96
C CYS A 146 5.61 9.38 -9.80
N LEU A 147 5.92 10.66 -9.97
CA LEU A 147 6.59 11.49 -8.98
C LEU A 147 5.82 12.79 -8.75
N ALA A 148 5.49 13.13 -7.51
CA ALA A 148 4.85 14.40 -7.19
C ALA A 148 5.41 15.07 -5.93
N GLY A 149 4.99 16.28 -5.60
CA GLY A 149 5.19 16.81 -4.24
C GLY A 149 4.35 16.04 -3.22
N TYR A 150 3.08 15.82 -3.55
CA TYR A 150 2.09 15.13 -2.74
C TYR A 150 1.36 14.10 -3.60
N GLY A 151 1.29 12.85 -3.14
CA GLY A 151 0.59 11.78 -3.85
C GLY A 151 1.29 11.46 -5.17
N GLY A 152 2.38 10.70 -5.14
CA GLY A 152 3.19 10.45 -6.34
C GLY A 152 2.35 9.95 -7.51
N ALA A 153 1.50 8.93 -7.25
CA ALA A 153 0.50 8.50 -8.21
C ALA A 153 -0.78 9.34 -8.15
N ILE A 154 -1.38 9.51 -6.97
CA ILE A 154 -2.73 10.05 -6.83
C ILE A 154 -2.76 11.11 -5.75
N TYR A 155 -3.32 12.28 -6.09
CA TYR A 155 -3.73 13.29 -5.13
C TYR A 155 -5.25 13.43 -5.16
N ALA A 156 -5.93 13.30 -4.01
CA ALA A 156 -7.36 13.58 -3.86
C ALA A 156 -7.64 14.72 -2.87
N ASP A 157 -8.44 15.71 -3.26
CA ASP A 157 -8.89 16.81 -2.39
C ASP A 157 -10.41 16.89 -2.37
N SER A 158 -11.03 16.90 -1.19
CA SER A 158 -12.48 17.04 -1.05
C SER A 158 -13.27 16.11 -1.98
N SER A 159 -12.84 14.84 -2.06
CA SER A 159 -13.28 13.88 -3.08
C SER A 159 -13.66 12.53 -2.49
N VAL A 160 -14.41 11.75 -3.26
CA VAL A 160 -14.63 10.32 -2.98
C VAL A 160 -13.83 9.50 -3.99
N LEU A 161 -12.82 8.77 -3.51
CA LEU A 161 -11.93 7.97 -4.35
C LEU A 161 -12.16 6.49 -4.09
N THR A 162 -12.47 5.74 -5.13
CA THR A 162 -12.53 4.28 -5.11
C THR A 162 -11.45 3.72 -6.04
N LEU A 163 -10.59 2.87 -5.50
CA LEU A 163 -9.57 2.10 -6.22
C LEU A 163 -9.92 0.62 -6.10
N LYS A 164 -10.04 -0.09 -7.22
CA LYS A 164 -10.31 -1.54 -7.22
C LYS A 164 -9.42 -2.27 -8.21
N ARG A 165 -8.72 -3.32 -7.76
CA ARG A 165 -7.80 -4.11 -8.60
C ARG A 165 -6.78 -3.23 -9.32
N CYS A 166 -6.25 -2.25 -8.59
CA CYS A 166 -5.25 -1.34 -9.11
C CYS A 166 -3.86 -1.79 -8.67
N PHE A 167 -2.87 -1.57 -9.53
CA PHE A 167 -1.47 -1.86 -9.25
C PHE A 167 -0.65 -0.57 -9.27
N MET A 168 0.06 -0.26 -8.19
CA MET A 168 0.65 1.05 -7.98
C MET A 168 2.16 1.03 -7.68
N PRO A 169 3.01 0.42 -8.54
CA PRO A 169 4.41 0.20 -8.22
C PRO A 169 5.31 1.42 -8.46
N GLY A 170 6.30 1.60 -7.59
CA GLY A 170 7.44 2.49 -7.81
C GLY A 170 7.10 3.98 -7.93
N ASN A 171 5.98 4.40 -7.34
CA ASN A 171 5.63 5.82 -7.25
C ASN A 171 6.39 6.48 -6.09
N ASP A 172 6.59 7.79 -6.16
CA ASP A 172 7.38 8.54 -5.20
C ASP A 172 6.81 9.95 -4.98
N ALA A 173 7.07 10.53 -3.81
CA ALA A 173 6.69 11.91 -3.51
C ALA A 173 7.84 12.69 -2.87
N LEU A 174 7.86 14.01 -3.01
CA LEU A 174 8.89 14.84 -2.36
C LEU A 174 8.55 15.16 -0.90
N TYR A 175 7.26 15.13 -0.56
CA TYR A 175 6.76 15.50 0.77
C TYR A 175 5.95 14.36 1.40
N ARG A 176 4.84 13.94 0.78
CA ARG A 176 3.87 13.02 1.42
C ARG A 176 3.12 12.15 0.43
N GLY A 177 2.87 10.90 0.83
CA GLY A 177 2.12 9.92 0.05
C GLY A 177 2.86 9.53 -1.22
N GLU A 178 3.79 8.58 -1.15
CA GLU A 178 4.51 8.06 -2.33
C GLU A 178 3.52 7.61 -3.41
N VAL A 179 2.46 6.95 -3.00
CA VAL A 179 1.39 6.50 -3.89
C VAL A 179 0.21 7.45 -3.81
N LEU A 180 -0.38 7.60 -2.62
CA LEU A 180 -1.63 8.32 -2.43
C LEU A 180 -1.49 9.40 -1.36
N TYR A 181 -1.88 10.62 -1.70
CA TYR A 181 -2.19 11.66 -0.73
C TYR A 181 -3.66 12.05 -0.85
N ALA A 182 -4.41 12.00 0.25
CA ALA A 182 -5.80 12.47 0.27
C ALA A 182 -6.05 13.50 1.38
N ARG A 183 -6.81 14.55 1.07
CA ARG A 183 -7.23 15.58 2.02
C ARG A 183 -8.74 15.77 1.98
N HIS A 184 -9.40 15.89 3.14
CA HIS A 184 -10.86 16.05 3.24
C HIS A 184 -11.66 15.05 2.41
N SER A 185 -11.17 13.83 2.28
CA SER A 185 -11.65 12.85 1.30
C SER A 185 -12.13 11.56 1.95
N THR A 186 -12.93 10.80 1.23
CA THR A 186 -13.25 9.40 1.57
C THR A 186 -12.57 8.49 0.56
N VAL A 187 -11.79 7.53 1.03
CA VAL A 187 -10.99 6.63 0.20
C VAL A 187 -11.43 5.18 0.42
N HIS A 188 -11.67 4.45 -0.66
CA HIS A 188 -11.92 3.01 -0.66
C HIS A 188 -10.89 2.33 -1.54
N ILE A 189 -10.14 1.38 -1.01
CA ILE A 189 -9.14 0.59 -1.75
C ILE A 189 -9.50 -0.88 -1.60
N MET A 190 -9.67 -1.58 -2.72
CA MET A 190 -10.10 -2.96 -2.74
C MET A 190 -9.23 -3.79 -3.68
N ASP A 191 -8.83 -4.97 -3.25
CA ASP A 191 -8.18 -5.99 -4.10
C ASP A 191 -6.97 -5.45 -4.88
N SER A 192 -6.20 -4.54 -4.29
CA SER A 192 -5.13 -3.78 -4.98
C SER A 192 -3.74 -4.13 -4.44
N ASP A 193 -2.69 -3.71 -5.15
CA ASP A 193 -1.30 -3.89 -4.72
C ASP A 193 -0.55 -2.54 -4.79
N ILE A 194 0.06 -2.16 -3.66
CA ILE A 194 0.71 -0.87 -3.42
C ILE A 194 2.10 -1.15 -2.87
N GLY A 195 3.13 -0.65 -3.56
CA GLY A 195 4.50 -0.87 -3.16
C GLY A 195 5.52 -0.37 -4.19
N PRO A 196 6.79 -0.78 -4.08
CA PRO A 196 7.86 -0.32 -4.95
C PRO A 196 7.97 -1.14 -6.24
N ASP A 197 8.77 -0.61 -7.17
CA ASP A 197 9.21 -1.34 -8.37
C ASP A 197 10.29 -2.39 -7.98
N GLY A 198 9.89 -3.54 -7.42
CA GLY A 198 10.80 -4.63 -7.02
C GLY A 198 11.33 -4.53 -5.58
N TYR A 199 12.27 -5.41 -5.19
CA TYR A 199 12.73 -5.55 -3.80
C TYR A 199 13.76 -4.49 -3.34
N PHE A 200 14.25 -3.64 -4.24
CA PHE A 200 15.34 -2.69 -3.93
C PHE A 200 14.81 -1.26 -3.80
N MET A 201 14.92 -0.73 -2.59
CA MET A 201 14.35 0.56 -2.21
C MET A 201 15.44 1.64 -2.10
N PRO A 202 15.42 2.70 -2.92
CA PRO A 202 16.18 3.90 -2.59
C PRO A 202 15.58 4.54 -1.31
N PRO A 203 16.39 5.27 -0.51
CA PRO A 203 15.87 5.98 0.67
C PRO A 203 14.77 6.96 0.27
N SER A 204 13.59 6.81 0.86
CA SER A 204 12.50 7.76 0.70
C SER A 204 12.63 8.85 1.76
N ASN A 205 12.48 10.11 1.35
CA ASN A 205 12.34 11.22 2.29
C ASN A 205 10.87 11.44 2.71
N THR A 206 9.96 10.58 2.23
CA THR A 206 8.53 10.69 2.55
C THR A 206 8.18 9.99 3.85
N GLU A 207 7.05 10.42 4.40
CA GLU A 207 6.50 9.88 5.64
C GLU A 207 5.56 8.68 5.40
N ALA A 208 5.05 8.44 4.18
CA ALA A 208 4.21 7.27 3.91
C ALA A 208 3.94 6.94 2.44
N GLN A 209 3.55 5.68 2.15
CA GLN A 209 2.94 5.30 0.86
C GLN A 209 1.55 5.90 0.69
N ILE A 210 0.71 5.74 1.71
CA ILE A 210 -0.65 6.30 1.77
C ILE A 210 -0.68 7.33 2.89
N ASP A 211 -0.89 8.59 2.55
CA ASP A 211 -1.00 9.70 3.51
C ASP A 211 -2.37 10.35 3.40
N LEU A 212 -3.04 10.47 4.54
CA LEU A 212 -4.42 10.95 4.64
C LEU A 212 -4.47 12.10 5.64
N ASN A 213 -5.03 13.23 5.24
CA ASN A 213 -5.30 14.35 6.13
C ASN A 213 -6.79 14.66 6.21
N SER A 214 -7.35 14.66 7.42
CA SER A 214 -8.77 14.93 7.70
C SER A 214 -9.70 14.10 6.79
N SER A 215 -9.36 12.82 6.61
CA SER A 215 -9.95 11.91 5.63
C SER A 215 -10.34 10.58 6.28
N SER A 216 -11.20 9.81 5.62
CA SER A 216 -11.56 8.45 6.05
C SER A 216 -11.11 7.43 5.02
N ILE A 217 -10.75 6.23 5.47
CA ILE A 217 -10.30 5.16 4.58
C ILE A 217 -10.88 3.80 4.93
N THR A 218 -11.23 3.04 3.90
CA THR A 218 -11.49 1.59 3.98
C THR A 218 -10.58 0.88 3.00
N ILE A 219 -9.85 -0.12 3.47
CA ILE A 219 -8.99 -0.99 2.66
C ILE A 219 -9.45 -2.42 2.85
N SER A 220 -9.65 -3.16 1.75
CA SER A 220 -9.95 -4.59 1.81
C SER A 220 -9.20 -5.41 0.79
N GLY A 221 -8.74 -6.61 1.16
CA GLY A 221 -8.11 -7.54 0.22
C GLY A 221 -6.86 -6.98 -0.48
N THR A 222 -6.23 -5.97 0.10
CA THR A 222 -5.15 -5.19 -0.55
C THR A 222 -3.81 -5.53 0.09
N HIS A 223 -2.77 -5.57 -0.73
CA HIS A 223 -1.40 -5.75 -0.32
C HIS A 223 -0.67 -4.40 -0.31
N ILE A 224 -0.06 -4.04 0.82
CA ILE A 224 0.73 -2.81 0.98
C ILE A 224 2.11 -3.21 1.48
N HIS A 225 3.11 -3.05 0.64
CA HIS A 225 4.42 -3.65 0.90
C HIS A 225 5.60 -2.81 0.49
N GLY A 226 6.76 -3.15 1.06
CA GLY A 226 8.03 -2.60 0.63
C GLY A 226 8.04 -1.09 0.75
N PHE A 227 7.74 -0.50 1.92
CA PHE A 227 7.99 0.92 2.16
C PHE A 227 9.37 1.13 2.82
N GLY A 228 10.21 2.01 2.26
CA GLY A 228 11.65 2.06 2.54
C GLY A 228 12.16 3.33 3.25
N TYR A 229 12.70 3.13 4.46
CA TYR A 229 13.72 3.92 5.18
C TYR A 229 13.69 5.45 5.01
N GLY A 230 12.59 6.08 5.42
CA GLY A 230 12.57 7.43 5.98
C GLY A 230 12.51 7.37 7.53
N PRO A 231 13.04 8.36 8.28
CA PRO A 231 13.03 8.37 9.75
C PRO A 231 11.62 8.34 10.38
N GLU A 232 10.57 8.53 9.58
CA GLU A 232 9.15 8.56 10.01
C GLU A 232 8.23 7.76 9.06
N GLY A 233 8.80 6.93 8.18
CA GLY A 233 8.08 6.48 6.99
C GLY A 233 7.25 5.19 7.17
N SER A 234 5.95 5.23 6.80
CA SER A 234 4.94 4.19 7.07
C SER A 234 4.12 3.73 5.86
N ALA A 235 3.56 2.52 5.91
CA ALA A 235 2.66 2.05 4.85
C ALA A 235 1.40 2.94 4.76
N ILE A 236 0.80 3.27 5.91
CA ILE A 236 -0.34 4.19 6.00
C ILE A 236 -0.14 5.21 7.11
N PHE A 237 -0.35 6.48 6.79
CA PHE A 237 -0.30 7.60 7.73
C PHE A 237 -1.61 8.38 7.71
N LEU A 238 -2.29 8.50 8.86
CA LEU A 238 -3.46 9.37 9.04
C LEU A 238 -3.15 10.60 9.89
N ARG A 239 -3.68 11.74 9.45
CA ARG A 239 -3.47 13.07 10.00
C ARG A 239 -4.79 13.82 10.17
N ALA A 240 -4.82 14.74 11.14
CA ALA A 240 -5.99 15.54 11.49
C ALA A 240 -5.69 17.05 11.54
N TYR A 241 -4.82 17.57 10.65
CA TYR A 241 -4.25 18.92 10.80
C TYR A 241 -5.27 20.05 10.74
N ASP A 242 -6.38 19.83 10.06
CA ASP A 242 -7.39 20.85 9.73
C ASP A 242 -8.83 20.33 9.81
N GLY A 243 -9.03 19.21 10.50
CA GLY A 243 -10.32 18.53 10.63
C GLY A 243 -10.19 17.26 11.46
N SER A 244 -11.27 16.50 11.62
CA SER A 244 -11.24 15.19 12.26
C SER A 244 -10.96 14.08 11.24
N VAL A 245 -10.35 13.00 11.71
CA VAL A 245 -10.31 11.74 10.98
C VAL A 245 -11.61 10.99 11.28
N GLY A 246 -12.37 10.64 10.25
CA GLY A 246 -13.64 9.93 10.43
C GLY A 246 -13.41 8.50 10.90
N TYR A 247 -12.92 7.64 10.01
CA TYR A 247 -12.65 6.24 10.32
C TYR A 247 -11.48 5.67 9.51
N MET A 248 -10.89 4.59 10.04
CA MET A 248 -9.99 3.69 9.32
C MET A 248 -10.50 2.26 9.47
N ARG A 249 -10.67 1.57 8.34
CA ARG A 249 -11.11 0.17 8.32
C ARG A 249 -10.19 -0.65 7.43
N LEU A 250 -9.61 -1.71 7.98
CA LEU A 250 -8.78 -2.67 7.27
C LEU A 250 -9.44 -4.05 7.39
N HIS A 251 -9.64 -4.73 6.26
CA HIS A 251 -10.22 -6.08 6.25
C HIS A 251 -9.50 -6.98 5.24
N GLY A 252 -9.00 -8.15 5.64
CA GLY A 252 -8.42 -9.07 4.66
C GLY A 252 -7.13 -8.57 4.01
N CYS A 253 -6.41 -7.63 4.63
CA CYS A 253 -5.24 -6.97 4.03
C CYS A 253 -3.93 -7.68 4.41
N VAL A 254 -2.92 -7.56 3.56
CA VAL A 254 -1.54 -7.96 3.86
C VAL A 254 -0.69 -6.69 3.90
N ILE A 255 -0.01 -6.44 5.01
CA ILE A 255 0.86 -5.27 5.21
C ILE A 255 2.21 -5.78 5.67
N GLY A 256 3.18 -5.88 4.75
CA GLY A 256 4.47 -6.47 5.06
C GLY A 256 5.66 -5.90 4.31
N ASP A 257 6.87 -6.26 4.71
CA ASP A 257 8.12 -5.70 4.17
C ASP A 257 8.22 -4.16 4.32
N ASN A 258 7.45 -3.55 5.22
CA ASN A 258 7.47 -2.10 5.42
C ASN A 258 8.40 -1.70 6.56
N SER A 259 8.96 -0.49 6.47
CA SER A 259 9.69 0.12 7.58
C SER A 259 8.77 0.33 8.79
N LEU A 260 7.53 0.77 8.56
CA LEU A 260 6.44 0.89 9.54
C LEU A 260 5.14 0.41 8.90
N SER A 261 4.32 -0.40 9.59
CA SER A 261 3.01 -0.84 9.06
C SER A 261 2.00 0.31 8.99
N PHE A 262 1.92 1.14 10.04
CA PHE A 262 1.05 2.32 10.07
C PHE A 262 1.50 3.32 11.13
N PHE A 263 1.18 4.60 10.90
CA PHE A 263 1.45 5.69 11.82
C PHE A 263 0.23 6.63 11.93
N LEU A 264 -0.26 6.87 13.14
CA LEU A 264 -1.47 7.64 13.40
C LEU A 264 -1.08 8.92 14.15
N VAL A 265 -1.16 10.10 13.52
CA VAL A 265 -0.93 11.39 14.23
C VAL A 265 -2.16 12.28 14.14
N GLY A 266 -2.91 12.33 15.22
CA GLY A 266 -3.82 13.43 15.46
C GLY A 266 -3.06 14.69 15.87
N SER A 267 -3.15 15.80 15.15
CA SER A 267 -2.77 17.09 15.75
C SER A 267 -3.70 17.38 16.91
N GLY A 268 -3.14 17.71 18.07
CA GLY A 268 -3.92 17.95 19.30
C GLY A 268 -4.44 16.68 19.99
N GLY A 269 -3.97 15.48 19.61
CA GLY A 269 -4.36 14.22 20.25
C GLY A 269 -5.71 13.65 19.78
N LEU A 270 -6.15 13.99 18.57
CA LEU A 270 -7.41 13.50 17.98
C LEU A 270 -7.11 12.64 16.74
N GLY A 271 -7.13 11.31 16.85
CA GLY A 271 -7.12 10.41 15.68
C GLY A 271 -8.53 9.97 15.31
N PRO A 272 -8.71 8.81 14.65
CA PRO A 272 -10.01 8.41 14.13
C PRO A 272 -11.05 8.23 15.25
N ASN A 273 -12.32 8.47 14.90
CA ASN A 273 -13.45 8.08 15.76
C ASN A 273 -13.61 6.55 15.81
N GLU A 274 -13.22 5.86 14.73
CA GLU A 274 -13.29 4.41 14.61
C GLU A 274 -12.04 3.87 13.90
N LEU A 275 -11.37 2.90 14.54
CA LEU A 275 -10.31 2.10 13.92
C LEU A 275 -10.71 0.63 14.00
N THR A 276 -10.92 0.00 12.84
CA THR A 276 -11.26 -1.43 12.76
C THR A 276 -10.21 -2.13 11.92
N ILE A 277 -9.56 -3.15 12.49
CA ILE A 277 -8.62 -4.03 11.79
C ILE A 277 -9.13 -5.45 11.97
N ASP A 278 -9.50 -6.08 10.87
CA ASP A 278 -10.09 -7.41 10.90
C ASP A 278 -9.44 -8.33 9.88
N SER A 279 -9.14 -9.56 10.28
CA SER A 279 -8.67 -10.59 9.35
C SER A 279 -7.49 -10.11 8.51
N CYS A 280 -6.49 -9.46 9.11
CA CYS A 280 -5.34 -8.90 8.39
C CYS A 280 -4.03 -9.62 8.77
N LEU A 281 -3.06 -9.61 7.86
CA LEU A 281 -1.70 -10.10 8.09
C LEU A 281 -0.72 -8.94 8.11
N PHE A 282 0.06 -8.85 9.19
CA PHE A 282 1.19 -7.95 9.35
C PHE A 282 2.45 -8.80 9.43
N THR A 283 3.33 -8.75 8.44
CA THR A 283 4.47 -9.66 8.36
C THR A 283 5.75 -8.94 7.94
N GLU A 284 6.91 -9.36 8.47
CA GLU A 284 8.23 -8.87 8.03
C GLU A 284 8.41 -7.34 8.06
N ASN A 285 7.67 -6.65 8.94
CA ASN A 285 7.84 -5.20 9.10
C ASN A 285 9.04 -4.93 10.01
N SER A 286 10.02 -4.16 9.54
CA SER A 286 11.28 -3.93 10.26
C SER A 286 11.61 -2.45 10.34
N LEU A 287 11.72 -1.94 11.57
CA LEU A 287 12.06 -0.54 11.80
C LEU A 287 13.56 -0.28 11.76
N PRO A 288 13.97 0.97 11.47
CA PRO A 288 15.24 1.53 11.96
C PRO A 288 15.12 2.36 13.24
N PHE A 289 13.95 2.97 13.48
CA PHE A 289 13.70 3.84 14.62
C PHE A 289 12.28 3.57 15.15
N GLY A 290 12.19 2.88 16.29
CA GLY A 290 11.08 2.83 17.25
C GLY A 290 9.66 3.08 16.74
N LEU A 291 8.85 2.03 16.72
CA LEU A 291 7.42 2.14 16.48
C LEU A 291 6.79 2.95 17.59
N TRP A 292 6.28 4.12 17.22
CA TRP A 292 5.10 4.67 17.85
C TRP A 292 3.95 4.27 16.95
N VAL A 293 3.12 3.32 17.40
CA VAL A 293 1.70 3.32 17.02
C VAL A 293 1.03 4.12 18.11
N PRO A 294 1.01 5.47 18.12
CA PRO A 294 0.10 6.10 19.04
C PRO A 294 -1.28 5.94 18.42
N SER A 295 -2.06 4.97 18.89
CA SER A 295 -3.50 5.08 18.71
C SER A 295 -3.97 6.25 19.60
N PHE A 296 -3.75 7.49 19.16
CA PHE A 296 -4.51 8.62 19.67
C PHE A 296 -5.90 8.46 19.09
N ILE A 297 -6.76 7.65 19.70
CA ILE A 297 -8.17 7.60 19.31
C ILE A 297 -8.81 8.89 19.79
N GLU A 298 -9.75 9.45 19.03
CA GLU A 298 -10.54 10.58 19.52
C GLU A 298 -11.16 10.24 20.89
N ARG A 299 -11.31 11.24 21.79
CA ARG A 299 -11.99 10.99 23.08
C ARG A 299 -13.37 10.37 22.80
N ASN A 300 -13.59 9.14 23.29
CA ASN A 300 -14.78 8.31 23.09
C ASN A 300 -14.89 7.53 21.76
N GLY A 301 -13.81 7.42 20.97
CA GLY A 301 -13.81 6.53 19.80
C GLY A 301 -13.71 5.04 20.15
N THR A 302 -13.73 4.17 19.14
CA THR A 302 -13.61 2.72 19.28
C THR A 302 -12.43 2.20 18.46
N THR A 303 -11.67 1.27 19.03
CA THR A 303 -10.69 0.46 18.30
C THR A 303 -10.96 -1.02 18.47
N THR A 304 -11.05 -1.74 17.36
CA THR A 304 -11.27 -3.18 17.33
C THR A 304 -10.21 -3.82 16.43
N ILE A 305 -9.51 -4.81 16.98
CA ILE A 305 -8.49 -5.61 16.29
C ILE A 305 -8.86 -7.07 16.47
N THR A 306 -9.29 -7.73 15.39
CA THR A 306 -9.79 -9.10 15.46
C THR A 306 -9.28 -9.98 14.35
N ARG A 307 -9.05 -11.27 14.64
CA ARG A 307 -8.70 -12.29 13.62
C ARG A 307 -7.44 -11.95 12.81
N CYS A 308 -6.54 -11.14 13.35
CA CYS A 308 -5.32 -10.71 12.67
C CYS A 308 -4.12 -11.57 13.06
N THR A 309 -3.15 -11.68 12.16
CA THR A 309 -1.83 -12.25 12.43
C THR A 309 -0.77 -11.16 12.35
N PHE A 310 0.09 -11.09 13.35
CA PHE A 310 1.25 -10.22 13.42
C PHE A 310 2.48 -11.11 13.58
N GLU A 311 3.32 -11.18 12.56
CA GLU A 311 4.44 -12.10 12.55
C GLU A 311 5.75 -11.49 12.05
N ASN A 312 6.86 -12.08 12.52
CA ASN A 312 8.22 -11.83 12.02
C ASN A 312 8.62 -10.34 11.97
N SER A 313 7.97 -9.49 12.76
CA SER A 313 8.20 -8.04 12.75
C SER A 313 9.19 -7.65 13.84
N THR A 314 10.13 -6.76 13.51
CA THR A 314 11.29 -6.45 14.36
C THR A 314 11.48 -4.94 14.56
N VAL A 315 11.77 -4.56 15.80
CA VAL A 315 12.26 -3.24 16.20
C VAL A 315 13.73 -3.35 16.57
N PRO A 316 14.62 -2.44 16.13
CA PRO A 316 16.02 -2.47 16.51
C PRO A 316 16.23 -2.27 18.02
N PRO A 317 17.36 -2.78 18.55
CA PRO A 317 17.79 -2.50 19.91
C PRO A 317 17.84 -0.99 20.21
N ASN A 318 17.60 -0.61 21.46
CA ASN A 318 17.71 0.76 21.96
C ASN A 318 16.64 1.74 21.49
N THR A 319 15.56 1.24 20.87
CA THR A 319 14.43 2.11 20.52
C THR A 319 13.21 1.90 21.41
N ALA A 320 12.67 3.01 21.91
CA ALA A 320 11.44 3.05 22.70
C ALA A 320 10.25 2.86 21.75
N GLY A 321 9.85 1.62 21.51
CA GLY A 321 8.71 1.31 20.65
C GLY A 321 8.24 -0.13 20.78
N ALA A 322 6.95 -0.33 20.50
CA ALA A 322 6.32 -1.64 20.44
C ALA A 322 6.00 -1.97 18.96
N PRO A 323 6.48 -3.10 18.41
CA PRO A 323 6.33 -3.49 17.01
C PRO A 323 4.88 -3.60 16.55
N ILE A 324 3.94 -3.69 17.48
CA ILE A 324 2.58 -4.11 17.16
C ILE A 324 1.57 -3.06 17.61
N LEU A 325 1.50 -2.75 18.92
CA LEU A 325 0.46 -1.86 19.46
C LEU A 325 0.99 -1.05 20.67
N ASN A 326 0.64 0.24 20.77
CA ASN A 326 0.92 1.08 21.94
C ASN A 326 -0.26 2.02 22.28
N PHE A 327 -0.90 1.83 23.43
CA PHE A 327 -2.06 2.63 23.84
C PHE A 327 -1.68 3.72 24.84
N SER A 328 -1.63 4.99 24.43
CA SER A 328 -1.17 6.07 25.31
C SER A 328 -2.26 6.92 25.98
N GLN A 329 -3.51 6.95 25.52
CA GLN A 329 -4.59 7.78 26.10
C GLN A 329 -5.99 7.25 25.71
N THR A 330 -6.82 6.73 26.62
CA THR A 330 -8.20 6.31 26.27
C THR A 330 -9.27 6.74 27.29
N ARG A 331 -10.24 7.53 26.81
CA ARG A 331 -11.66 7.44 27.25
C ARG A 331 -12.47 6.60 26.23
N ALA A 332 -11.77 5.79 25.44
CA ALA A 332 -12.20 5.12 24.22
C ALA A 332 -12.31 3.61 24.48
N THR A 333 -13.20 2.94 23.74
CA THR A 333 -13.38 1.49 23.83
C THR A 333 -12.30 0.78 23.01
N PHE A 334 -11.73 -0.30 23.56
CA PHE A 334 -10.71 -1.10 22.91
C PHE A 334 -11.00 -2.60 23.00
N GLU A 335 -10.94 -3.29 21.86
CA GLU A 335 -11.12 -4.73 21.78
C GLU A 335 -9.99 -5.34 20.92
N CYS A 336 -9.20 -6.24 21.52
CA CYS A 336 -8.18 -7.02 20.85
C CYS A 336 -8.45 -8.50 21.10
N GLU A 337 -8.94 -9.20 20.09
CA GLU A 337 -9.43 -10.56 20.26
C GLU A 337 -9.13 -11.47 19.07
N GLN A 338 -8.87 -12.76 19.32
CA GLN A 338 -8.66 -13.76 18.27
C GLN A 338 -7.48 -13.42 17.35
N ASN A 339 -6.45 -12.76 17.87
CA ASN A 339 -5.25 -12.44 17.10
C ASN A 339 -4.10 -13.37 17.44
N HIS A 340 -3.20 -13.56 16.47
CA HIS A 340 -1.96 -14.29 16.61
C HIS A 340 -0.78 -13.34 16.53
N PHE A 341 0.07 -13.33 17.56
CA PHE A 341 1.32 -12.59 17.60
C PHE A 341 2.47 -13.59 17.67
N HIS A 342 3.25 -13.70 16.59
CA HIS A 342 4.25 -14.75 16.41
C HIS A 342 5.63 -14.21 16.04
N ASN A 343 6.70 -14.66 16.70
CA ASN A 343 8.08 -14.31 16.33
C ASN A 343 8.36 -12.80 16.20
N ASN A 344 7.67 -11.95 16.96
CA ASN A 344 7.92 -10.51 16.92
C ASN A 344 9.02 -10.14 17.91
N TYR A 345 9.85 -9.17 17.52
CA TYR A 345 10.94 -8.66 18.34
C TYR A 345 10.78 -7.17 18.64
N GLY A 346 10.39 -6.84 19.86
CA GLY A 346 10.21 -5.47 20.31
C GLY A 346 11.50 -4.74 20.68
N GLY A 347 11.42 -3.41 20.79
CA GLY A 347 12.53 -2.56 21.23
C GLY A 347 12.72 -2.62 22.75
N THR A 348 13.13 -1.50 23.36
CA THR A 348 13.30 -1.41 24.82
C THR A 348 11.97 -1.29 25.58
N ALA A 349 10.84 -1.18 24.86
CA ALA A 349 9.51 -1.07 25.43
C ALA A 349 8.88 -2.45 25.58
N ALA A 350 8.28 -3.04 24.55
CA ALA A 350 7.65 -4.36 24.58
C ALA A 350 7.38 -4.82 23.14
N CYS A 351 6.83 -6.02 22.91
CA CYS A 351 6.15 -6.31 21.63
C CYS A 351 4.81 -5.57 21.51
N ILE A 352 4.10 -5.47 22.63
CA ILE A 352 2.79 -4.83 22.78
C ILE A 352 2.80 -3.98 24.05
N GLY A 353 2.44 -2.70 23.95
CA GLY A 353 2.35 -1.75 25.05
C GLY A 353 0.90 -1.40 25.39
N LEU A 354 0.45 -1.75 26.59
CA LEU A 354 -0.80 -1.28 27.19
C LEU A 354 -0.45 -0.14 28.17
N GLY A 355 -0.59 1.13 27.77
CA GLY A 355 -0.04 2.27 28.51
C GLY A 355 -0.80 2.71 29.77
N ASN A 356 -0.24 3.71 30.46
CA ASN A 356 -0.58 4.11 31.85
C ASN A 356 -1.94 4.80 32.08
N GLN A 357 -2.74 5.04 31.04
CA GLN A 357 -4.04 5.72 31.13
C GLN A 357 -5.18 4.90 30.52
N PHE A 358 -5.00 3.58 30.45
CA PHE A 358 -6.00 2.67 29.94
C PHE A 358 -7.16 2.55 30.94
N ASN A 359 -8.39 2.83 30.52
CA ASN A 359 -9.55 2.61 31.37
C ASN A 359 -9.96 1.13 31.31
N PRO A 360 -9.77 0.34 32.38
CA PRO A 360 -10.11 -1.09 32.39
C PRO A 360 -11.58 -1.37 32.12
N SER A 361 -12.49 -0.46 32.47
CA SER A 361 -13.91 -0.61 32.16
C SER A 361 -14.25 -0.56 30.67
N GLN A 362 -13.28 -0.22 29.81
CA GLN A 362 -13.50 0.05 28.38
C GLN A 362 -12.54 -0.73 27.46
N GLY A 363 -11.69 -1.62 27.98
CA GLY A 363 -10.64 -2.25 27.18
C GLY A 363 -10.44 -3.74 27.47
N ARG A 364 -10.41 -4.57 26.43
CA ARG A 364 -10.33 -6.04 26.52
C ARG A 364 -9.26 -6.59 25.57
N VAL A 365 -8.38 -7.43 26.10
CA VAL A 365 -7.38 -8.22 25.37
C VAL A 365 -7.61 -9.69 25.72
N GLN A 366 -8.31 -10.42 24.85
CA GLN A 366 -8.76 -11.77 25.17
C GLN A 366 -8.72 -12.71 23.98
N ARG A 367 -8.59 -14.01 24.21
CA ARG A 367 -8.57 -15.03 23.15
C ARG A 367 -7.49 -14.78 22.10
N ASN A 368 -6.34 -14.23 22.51
CA ASN A 368 -5.19 -14.05 21.62
C ASN A 368 -4.12 -15.11 21.88
N TYR A 369 -3.30 -15.38 20.86
CA TYR A 369 -2.19 -16.30 20.92
C TYR A 369 -0.86 -15.55 20.78
N PHE A 370 -0.06 -15.52 21.83
CA PHE A 370 1.26 -14.90 21.87
C PHE A 370 2.33 -15.98 21.88
N SER A 371 3.07 -16.11 20.80
CA SER A 371 4.10 -17.16 20.66
C SER A 371 5.44 -16.64 20.20
N ASN A 372 6.52 -17.10 20.84
CA ASN A 372 7.91 -16.81 20.44
C ASN A 372 8.22 -15.31 20.29
N ASN A 373 7.51 -14.44 21.00
CA ASN A 373 7.80 -13.01 20.98
C ASN A 373 8.91 -12.69 21.99
N SER A 374 9.66 -11.62 21.73
CA SER A 374 10.67 -11.13 22.64
C SER A 374 10.90 -9.64 22.48
N SER A 375 11.73 -9.03 23.32
CA SER A 375 12.14 -7.65 23.12
C SER A 375 13.59 -7.42 23.52
N TRP A 376 14.22 -6.37 22.99
CA TRP A 376 15.58 -5.99 23.34
C TRP A 376 15.61 -5.33 24.72
N GLY A 377 15.95 -6.08 25.76
CA GLY A 377 16.18 -5.54 27.09
C GLY A 377 17.55 -4.87 27.18
N TYR A 378 17.61 -3.66 27.75
CA TYR A 378 18.84 -3.18 28.39
C TYR A 378 18.95 -3.88 29.76
N PRO A 379 20.14 -4.14 30.32
CA PRO A 379 20.31 -4.83 31.62
C PRO A 379 19.52 -4.26 32.82
N THR A 380 18.88 -3.10 32.70
CA THR A 380 18.02 -2.48 33.72
C THR A 380 16.53 -2.40 33.35
N TRP A 381 16.13 -2.77 32.12
CA TRP A 381 14.74 -2.78 31.64
C TRP A 381 14.45 -4.12 31.01
N GLN A 382 13.70 -4.95 31.72
CA GLN A 382 13.49 -6.35 31.40
C GLN A 382 12.75 -6.52 30.07
N SER A 383 13.24 -7.43 29.21
CA SER A 383 12.57 -7.81 27.96
C SER A 383 11.14 -8.25 28.23
N ARG A 384 10.17 -7.76 27.44
CA ARG A 384 8.76 -8.06 27.66
C ARG A 384 7.95 -8.17 26.38
N THR A 385 7.09 -9.20 26.29
CA THR A 385 6.13 -9.37 25.18
C THR A 385 5.00 -8.37 25.34
N ILE A 386 4.33 -8.37 26.50
CA ILE A 386 3.34 -7.35 26.86
C ILE A 386 3.89 -6.48 28.00
N GLY A 387 3.96 -5.17 27.79
CA GLY A 387 4.21 -4.19 28.83
C GLY A 387 2.93 -3.49 29.27
N MET A 388 2.63 -3.54 30.56
CA MET A 388 1.41 -2.99 31.15
C MET A 388 1.72 -1.82 32.10
N GLY A 389 0.98 -0.72 31.91
CA GLY A 389 0.82 0.36 32.86
C GLY A 389 -0.31 0.09 33.87
N ASN A 390 -0.90 1.15 34.42
CA ASN A 390 -2.09 1.02 35.28
C ASN A 390 -3.31 0.59 34.44
N VAL A 391 -3.60 -0.71 34.49
CA VAL A 391 -4.76 -1.36 33.86
C VAL A 391 -5.48 -2.14 34.97
N GLY A 392 -6.78 -1.91 35.15
CA GLY A 392 -7.59 -2.63 36.17
C GLY A 392 -8.02 -4.03 35.75
N GLU A 393 -8.96 -4.59 36.52
CA GLU A 393 -9.50 -5.96 36.37
C GLU A 393 -10.15 -6.20 34.99
N GLY A 394 -10.01 -7.41 34.44
CA GLY A 394 -10.72 -7.85 33.22
C GLY A 394 -10.07 -7.50 31.87
N VAL A 395 -8.83 -7.00 31.86
CA VAL A 395 -8.19 -6.50 30.64
C VAL A 395 -7.42 -7.57 29.86
N LEU A 396 -6.85 -8.57 30.54
CA LEU A 396 -6.03 -9.62 29.90
C LEU A 396 -6.49 -11.01 30.35
N GLU A 397 -7.43 -11.59 29.63
CA GLU A 397 -8.06 -12.87 30.01
C GLU A 397 -8.18 -13.83 28.83
N PHE A 398 -8.13 -15.13 29.09
CA PHE A 398 -8.29 -16.17 28.07
C PHE A 398 -7.28 -16.05 26.92
N ASN A 399 -6.04 -15.67 27.19
CA ASN A 399 -4.96 -15.66 26.18
C ASN A 399 -4.02 -16.84 26.38
N ALA A 400 -3.29 -17.20 25.33
CA ALA A 400 -2.19 -18.17 25.39
C ALA A 400 -0.84 -17.45 25.24
N PHE A 401 0.08 -17.73 26.15
CA PHE A 401 1.48 -17.31 26.10
C PHE A 401 2.35 -18.55 25.98
N VAL A 402 3.02 -18.73 24.83
CA VAL A 402 3.78 -19.96 24.55
C VAL A 402 5.16 -19.62 24.01
N GLY A 403 6.21 -19.91 24.80
CA GLY A 403 7.59 -19.80 24.35
C GLY A 403 8.07 -18.37 24.17
N ASN A 404 7.44 -17.39 24.83
CA ASN A 404 7.90 -16.01 24.78
C ASN A 404 9.18 -15.84 25.61
N ILE A 405 10.12 -15.03 25.11
CA ILE A 405 11.43 -14.85 25.72
C ILE A 405 11.46 -13.57 26.54
N GLY A 406 11.78 -13.70 27.83
CA GLY A 406 11.69 -12.62 28.82
C GLY A 406 10.36 -12.70 29.57
N TYR A 407 9.83 -11.56 29.99
CA TYR A 407 8.50 -11.51 30.60
C TYR A 407 7.44 -11.60 29.50
N ALA A 408 6.60 -12.63 29.50
CA ALA A 408 5.42 -12.65 28.63
C ALA A 408 4.49 -11.48 28.98
N VAL A 409 4.29 -11.25 30.28
CA VAL A 409 3.56 -10.10 30.80
C VAL A 409 4.41 -9.41 31.86
N TYR A 410 4.52 -8.08 31.76
CA TYR A 410 5.23 -7.27 32.73
C TYR A 410 4.40 -6.05 33.12
N THR A 411 4.11 -5.92 34.41
CA THR A 411 3.44 -4.77 35.00
C THR A 411 4.46 -3.79 35.60
N SER A 412 4.37 -2.50 35.26
CA SER A 412 5.35 -1.50 35.72
C SER A 412 5.20 -1.15 37.20
N ASP A 413 6.25 -1.18 38.02
CA ASP A 413 6.12 -0.90 39.48
C ASP A 413 5.99 0.60 39.86
N PHE A 414 6.10 1.50 38.87
CA PHE A 414 6.00 2.94 39.08
C PHE A 414 4.52 3.34 39.16
N PHE A 415 4.05 3.75 40.35
CA PHE A 415 2.69 4.26 40.65
C PHE A 415 1.59 3.20 40.83
N TRP A 416 1.64 2.42 41.92
CA TRP A 416 0.54 1.55 42.39
C TRP A 416 -0.25 0.74 41.32
N PRO A 417 0.34 0.03 40.33
CA PRO A 417 -0.49 -0.69 39.37
C PRO A 417 -0.43 -2.19 39.69
N THR A 418 -1.55 -2.70 40.17
CA THR A 418 -1.84 -4.14 40.14
C THR A 418 -2.56 -4.39 38.82
N SER A 419 -1.96 -5.15 37.91
CA SER A 419 -2.62 -5.56 36.66
C SER A 419 -3.13 -6.99 36.77
N TYR A 420 -4.29 -7.26 36.17
CA TYR A 420 -4.93 -8.56 36.21
C TYR A 420 -4.73 -9.28 34.88
N ALA A 421 -4.12 -10.47 34.96
CA ALA A 421 -3.86 -11.40 33.89
C ALA A 421 -4.47 -12.77 34.25
N LEU A 422 -5.79 -12.79 34.47
CA LEU A 422 -6.54 -13.95 34.94
C LEU A 422 -6.88 -14.90 33.79
N HIS A 423 -7.07 -16.18 34.07
CA HIS A 423 -7.56 -17.15 33.08
C HIS A 423 -6.74 -17.20 31.79
N ASN A 424 -5.42 -17.03 31.88
CA ASN A 424 -4.51 -17.20 30.74
C ASN A 424 -3.79 -18.54 30.84
N PHE A 425 -3.47 -19.13 29.69
CA PHE A 425 -2.56 -20.27 29.58
C PHE A 425 -1.13 -19.75 29.38
N TRP A 426 -0.18 -20.22 30.18
CA TRP A 426 1.21 -19.73 30.17
C TRP A 426 2.18 -20.70 29.48
N GLY A 427 1.68 -21.60 28.64
CA GLY A 427 2.51 -22.56 27.92
C GLY A 427 2.80 -23.84 28.69
N ASP A 428 2.48 -23.87 29.99
CA ASP A 428 2.54 -25.06 30.84
C ASP A 428 1.46 -25.03 31.93
N SER A 429 0.94 -26.21 32.28
CA SER A 429 -0.10 -26.40 33.30
C SER A 429 0.29 -25.94 34.71
N THR A 430 1.61 -25.86 35.00
CA THR A 430 2.14 -25.36 36.27
C THR A 430 2.06 -23.84 36.41
N GLY A 431 1.61 -23.14 35.37
CA GLY A 431 1.43 -21.69 35.36
C GLY A 431 2.73 -20.93 35.04
N PRO A 432 2.70 -19.59 35.16
CA PRO A 432 3.85 -18.77 34.83
C PRO A 432 4.98 -18.95 35.83
N TYR A 433 6.22 -18.85 35.35
CA TYR A 433 7.34 -18.67 36.27
C TYR A 433 7.29 -17.28 36.93
N GLU A 434 7.28 -17.24 38.26
CA GLU A 434 7.50 -16.02 39.03
C GLU A 434 8.29 -16.35 40.31
N ALA A 435 9.41 -15.65 40.51
CA ALA A 435 10.45 -16.05 41.46
C ALA A 435 9.97 -16.18 42.92
N THR A 436 8.90 -15.49 43.32
CA THR A 436 8.45 -15.46 44.72
C THR A 436 7.19 -16.29 44.97
N ARG A 437 6.14 -16.15 44.15
CA ARG A 437 4.85 -16.81 44.37
C ARG A 437 4.68 -18.11 43.57
N ASN A 438 5.39 -18.29 42.45
CA ASN A 438 5.39 -19.54 41.68
C ASN A 438 6.77 -19.92 41.14
N PRO A 439 7.77 -20.18 42.01
CA PRO A 439 9.14 -20.49 41.59
C PRO A 439 9.28 -21.83 40.85
N GLY A 440 8.26 -22.69 40.91
CA GLY A 440 8.20 -23.98 40.20
C GLY A 440 7.44 -23.95 38.89
N GLY A 441 6.87 -22.80 38.50
CA GLY A 441 6.17 -22.65 37.22
C GLY A 441 7.14 -22.85 36.05
N LEU A 442 6.76 -23.69 35.09
CA LEU A 442 7.52 -23.98 33.88
C LEU A 442 7.05 -23.18 32.67
N GLY A 443 5.95 -22.43 32.81
CA GLY A 443 5.41 -21.57 31.76
C GLY A 443 6.20 -20.27 31.59
N ASP A 444 5.73 -19.46 30.64
CA ASP A 444 6.27 -18.15 30.34
C ASP A 444 6.32 -17.25 31.58
N THR A 445 7.35 -16.41 31.66
CA THR A 445 7.67 -15.65 32.88
C THR A 445 6.78 -14.41 33.05
N THR A 446 6.44 -14.07 34.30
CA THR A 446 5.77 -12.81 34.69
C THR A 446 6.44 -12.16 35.91
N ASN A 447 6.05 -10.94 36.29
CA ASN A 447 6.63 -10.22 37.44
C ASN A 447 5.69 -10.17 38.66
N ALA A 448 6.25 -9.81 39.82
CA ALA A 448 5.54 -9.80 41.10
C ALA A 448 4.33 -8.83 41.16
N ALA A 449 4.29 -7.82 40.28
CA ALA A 449 3.18 -6.87 40.20
C ALA A 449 1.99 -7.36 39.36
N THR A 450 2.16 -8.41 38.55
CA THR A 450 1.08 -9.01 37.78
C THR A 450 0.29 -9.99 38.65
N ILE A 451 -1.04 -9.86 38.70
CA ILE A 451 -1.93 -10.86 39.30
C ILE A 451 -2.30 -11.87 38.23
N TYR A 452 -1.89 -13.12 38.44
CA TYR A 452 -2.04 -14.22 37.48
C TYR A 452 -2.66 -15.45 38.12
N ASP A 453 -3.04 -15.38 39.40
CA ASP A 453 -3.76 -16.44 40.09
C ASP A 453 -5.03 -16.75 39.27
N GLU A 454 -5.42 -18.02 39.16
CA GLU A 454 -6.47 -18.52 38.24
C GLU A 454 -6.04 -18.70 36.77
N TRP A 455 -4.80 -19.14 36.52
CA TRP A 455 -4.36 -19.55 35.18
C TRP A 455 -5.05 -20.83 34.68
N LEU A 456 -5.07 -21.00 33.35
CA LEU A 456 -5.61 -22.19 32.68
C LEU A 456 -4.58 -23.32 32.66
N LEU A 457 -5.04 -24.57 32.76
CA LEU A 457 -4.15 -25.73 32.78
C LEU A 457 -3.78 -26.23 31.38
N SER A 458 -4.57 -25.85 30.38
CA SER A 458 -4.38 -26.21 28.99
C SER A 458 -4.82 -25.08 28.05
N GLU A 459 -4.24 -25.05 26.85
CA GLU A 459 -4.65 -24.13 25.78
C GLU A 459 -6.11 -24.35 25.36
N ASP A 460 -6.60 -25.59 25.42
CA ASP A 460 -7.97 -25.99 25.05
C ASP A 460 -9.06 -25.36 25.95
N GLU A 461 -8.69 -24.82 27.11
CA GLU A 461 -9.61 -24.12 28.02
C GLU A 461 -9.91 -22.69 27.57
N ILE A 462 -9.17 -22.16 26.60
CA ILE A 462 -9.45 -20.84 26.02
C ILE A 462 -10.71 -20.96 25.14
N PRO A 463 -11.76 -20.15 25.36
CA PRO A 463 -12.94 -20.16 24.51
C PRO A 463 -12.60 -19.69 23.10
N ASP A 464 -13.11 -20.39 22.08
CA ASP A 464 -13.03 -19.95 20.66
C ASP A 464 -11.59 -19.69 20.17
N THR A 465 -10.74 -20.71 20.29
CA THR A 465 -9.33 -20.75 19.84
C THR A 465 -9.16 -20.99 18.35
N THR A 466 -10.21 -20.87 17.54
CA THR A 466 -10.07 -21.09 16.10
C THR A 466 -9.11 -20.04 15.53
N LEU A 467 -7.86 -20.44 15.29
CA LEU A 467 -6.90 -19.64 14.57
C LEU A 467 -7.47 -19.44 13.17
N TYR A 468 -7.94 -18.23 12.90
CA TYR A 468 -8.33 -17.86 11.56
C TYR A 468 -7.04 -17.80 10.74
N PRO A 469 -6.91 -18.60 9.67
CA PRO A 469 -5.75 -18.48 8.82
C PRO A 469 -5.70 -17.03 8.33
N PRO A 470 -4.54 -16.36 8.39
CA PRO A 470 -4.40 -15.05 7.81
C PRO A 470 -4.89 -15.11 6.35
N PRO A 471 -5.44 -14.01 5.80
CA PRO A 471 -5.77 -13.94 4.37
C PRO A 471 -4.58 -14.47 3.59
N ASN A 472 -4.80 -15.50 2.76
CA ASN A 472 -3.76 -16.35 2.19
C ASN A 472 -2.37 -15.67 2.10
N ALA A 473 -1.55 -15.82 3.14
CA ALA A 473 -0.14 -15.40 3.13
C ALA A 473 0.64 -16.11 2.00
N ALA A 474 0.11 -17.28 1.58
CA ALA A 474 0.64 -18.14 0.54
C ALA A 474 0.14 -17.82 -0.87
N ASP A 475 -0.80 -16.89 -1.04
CA ASP A 475 -1.17 -16.45 -2.38
C ASP A 475 -0.31 -15.24 -2.71
N ASP A 476 0.74 -15.48 -3.48
CA ASP A 476 1.60 -14.51 -4.17
C ASP A 476 0.79 -13.69 -5.20
N ARG A 477 -0.49 -13.37 -4.90
CA ARG A 477 -1.32 -12.37 -5.59
C ARG A 477 -0.79 -10.97 -5.34
N ARG A 478 0.53 -10.79 -5.35
CA ARG A 478 1.08 -9.56 -5.90
C ARG A 478 0.40 -9.41 -7.25
N TRP A 479 -0.44 -8.39 -7.37
CA TRP A 479 -1.16 -8.15 -8.62
C TRP A 479 -0.12 -7.69 -9.65
N THR A 480 0.59 -8.66 -10.24
CA THR A 480 1.39 -8.40 -11.41
C THR A 480 0.40 -8.32 -12.57
N VAL A 481 -0.05 -7.10 -12.89
CA VAL A 481 -0.49 -6.87 -14.28
C VAL A 481 0.66 -7.37 -15.15
N PRO A 482 0.42 -8.16 -16.22
CA PRO A 482 1.45 -8.54 -17.17
C PRO A 482 2.34 -7.34 -17.45
N SER A 483 3.55 -7.36 -16.88
CA SER A 483 4.44 -6.23 -17.01
C SER A 483 5.00 -6.32 -18.41
N THR A 484 4.48 -5.49 -19.31
CA THR A 484 5.10 -5.33 -20.61
C THR A 484 6.39 -4.56 -20.40
N TRP A 485 7.49 -5.16 -20.83
CA TRP A 485 8.80 -4.54 -20.95
C TRP A 485 9.08 -4.28 -22.44
N PHE A 486 9.93 -3.31 -22.72
CA PHE A 486 10.49 -3.11 -24.06
C PHE A 486 11.94 -2.63 -23.99
N ILE A 487 12.71 -2.92 -25.04
CA ILE A 487 14.06 -2.43 -25.26
C ILE A 487 13.95 -0.98 -25.74
N SER A 488 14.18 -0.04 -24.82
CA SER A 488 14.13 1.39 -25.09
C SER A 488 15.35 1.85 -25.88
N ASN A 489 16.51 1.22 -25.67
CA ASN A 489 17.75 1.56 -26.36
C ASN A 489 18.71 0.37 -26.52
N VAL A 490 19.54 0.43 -27.56
CA VAL A 490 20.70 -0.45 -27.76
C VAL A 490 21.90 0.43 -28.12
N TYR A 491 22.89 0.53 -27.23
CA TYR A 491 24.00 1.45 -27.40
C TYR A 491 25.35 0.88 -26.91
N PRO A 492 26.47 1.08 -27.64
CA PRO A 492 26.50 1.60 -29.01
C PRO A 492 25.84 0.62 -30.00
N ASN A 493 25.28 1.13 -31.09
CA ASN A 493 24.80 0.33 -32.23
C ASN A 493 25.00 1.18 -33.51
N PRO A 494 26.03 0.91 -34.34
CA PRO A 494 26.87 -0.29 -34.36
C PRO A 494 27.76 -0.48 -33.13
N PHE A 495 28.10 -1.73 -32.79
CA PHE A 495 28.95 -2.08 -31.64
C PHE A 495 30.20 -2.88 -32.04
N ASN A 496 31.28 -2.77 -31.26
CA ASN A 496 32.56 -3.45 -31.53
C ASN A 496 32.88 -4.59 -30.56
N SER A 497 32.90 -4.31 -29.25
CA SER A 497 33.27 -5.31 -28.23
C SER A 497 32.15 -5.53 -27.22
N GLU A 498 31.38 -4.48 -26.95
CA GLU A 498 30.26 -4.50 -26.03
C GLU A 498 29.13 -3.64 -26.56
N PHE A 499 27.92 -4.01 -26.18
CA PHE A 499 26.76 -3.16 -26.30
C PHE A 499 25.90 -3.30 -25.05
N ARG A 500 25.09 -2.29 -24.81
CA ARG A 500 24.19 -2.20 -23.68
C ARG A 500 22.78 -2.11 -24.20
N ILE A 501 21.87 -2.83 -23.56
CA ILE A 501 20.44 -2.58 -23.71
C ILE A 501 19.90 -1.86 -22.49
N GLU A 502 18.99 -0.93 -22.75
CA GLU A 502 18.17 -0.31 -21.73
C GLU A 502 16.77 -0.91 -21.82
N LEU A 503 16.31 -1.50 -20.72
CA LEU A 503 14.97 -2.07 -20.60
C LEU A 503 14.08 -1.08 -19.85
N ASP A 504 12.95 -0.75 -20.46
CA ASP A 504 11.88 0.02 -19.83
C ASP A 504 10.68 -0.91 -19.57
N GLY A 505 10.03 -0.75 -18.42
CA GLY A 505 9.07 -1.72 -17.89
C GLY A 505 9.70 -2.83 -17.02
N MET A 506 8.89 -3.75 -16.53
CA MET A 506 9.32 -4.82 -15.61
C MET A 506 9.25 -6.18 -16.30
N THR A 507 10.12 -7.09 -15.90
CA THR A 507 10.04 -8.52 -16.22
C THR A 507 9.84 -9.26 -14.90
N GLY A 508 8.60 -9.56 -14.53
CA GLY A 508 8.28 -10.27 -13.27
C GLY A 508 8.63 -11.76 -13.26
N ALA A 509 9.33 -12.26 -14.27
CA ALA A 509 9.57 -13.67 -14.52
C ALA A 509 10.96 -13.93 -15.13
N ASP A 510 11.23 -15.19 -15.47
CA ASP A 510 12.44 -15.58 -16.20
C ASP A 510 12.53 -14.81 -17.51
N PHE A 511 13.59 -14.02 -17.64
CA PHE A 511 13.87 -13.19 -18.79
C PHE A 511 15.04 -13.79 -19.56
N GLU A 512 14.90 -13.89 -20.87
CA GLU A 512 15.95 -14.37 -21.77
C GLU A 512 16.28 -13.31 -22.82
N VAL A 513 17.57 -13.15 -23.09
CA VAL A 513 18.07 -12.36 -24.21
C VAL A 513 18.95 -13.25 -25.06
N ARG A 514 18.59 -13.41 -26.33
CA ARG A 514 19.27 -14.25 -27.31
C ARG A 514 19.63 -13.42 -28.54
N LEU A 515 20.71 -13.81 -29.21
CA LEU A 515 21.17 -13.18 -30.44
C LEU A 515 21.03 -14.18 -31.60
N PHE A 516 20.50 -13.71 -32.72
CA PHE A 516 20.23 -14.50 -33.92
C PHE A 516 20.90 -13.90 -35.16
N ASP A 517 21.35 -14.76 -36.08
CA ASP A 517 21.85 -14.33 -37.40
C ASP A 517 20.70 -14.06 -38.40
N LEU A 518 21.05 -13.63 -39.62
CA LEU A 518 20.10 -13.36 -40.70
C LEU A 518 19.28 -14.59 -41.16
N LEU A 519 19.76 -15.80 -40.85
CA LEU A 519 19.09 -17.06 -41.17
C LEU A 519 18.21 -17.56 -40.01
N GLY A 520 18.12 -16.79 -38.91
CA GLY A 520 17.36 -17.16 -37.71
C GLY A 520 18.05 -18.21 -36.84
N ARG A 521 19.35 -18.45 -37.03
CA ARG A 521 20.11 -19.36 -36.17
C ARG A 521 20.55 -18.62 -34.92
N GLU A 522 20.36 -19.25 -33.75
CA GLU A 522 20.87 -18.72 -32.49
C GLU A 522 22.40 -18.74 -32.51
N VAL A 523 23.00 -17.58 -32.26
CA VAL A 523 24.46 -17.41 -32.19
C VAL A 523 24.95 -17.19 -30.77
N ALA A 524 24.10 -16.72 -29.85
CA ALA A 524 24.42 -16.61 -28.43
C ALA A 524 23.18 -16.50 -27.53
N LEU A 525 23.26 -17.09 -26.34
CA LEU A 525 22.42 -16.75 -25.19
C LEU A 525 23.17 -15.70 -24.36
N LEU A 526 22.65 -14.48 -24.32
CA LEU A 526 23.28 -13.34 -23.66
C LEU A 526 22.84 -13.18 -22.20
N HIS A 527 21.60 -13.56 -21.89
CA HIS A 527 21.05 -13.54 -20.54
C HIS A 527 19.99 -14.62 -20.36
N SER A 528 19.95 -15.24 -19.19
CA SER A 528 18.86 -16.12 -18.74
C SER A 528 18.74 -16.00 -17.23
N GLY A 529 17.59 -15.53 -16.75
CA GLY A 529 17.29 -15.38 -15.33
C GLY A 529 16.44 -14.15 -15.03
N ARG A 530 15.96 -14.03 -13.80
CA ARG A 530 15.14 -12.89 -13.34
C ARG A 530 15.92 -11.57 -13.48
N THR A 531 15.30 -10.58 -14.12
CA THR A 531 15.82 -9.21 -14.20
C THR A 531 14.72 -8.26 -13.75
N LEU A 532 15.04 -7.22 -12.98
CA LEU A 532 14.06 -6.27 -12.46
C LEU A 532 14.46 -4.88 -12.96
N ARG A 533 14.13 -4.57 -14.23
CA ARG A 533 14.40 -3.28 -14.89
C ARG A 533 15.90 -2.94 -15.00
N GLY A 534 16.25 -1.96 -15.83
CA GLY A 534 17.59 -1.38 -15.84
C GLY A 534 18.38 -1.72 -17.10
N SER A 535 19.70 -1.74 -16.95
CA SER A 535 20.60 -1.82 -18.08
C SER A 535 21.43 -3.09 -18.06
N LEU A 536 21.33 -3.89 -19.12
CA LEU A 536 22.13 -5.09 -19.31
C LEU A 536 23.24 -4.78 -20.31
N SER A 537 24.48 -5.08 -19.91
CA SER A 537 25.65 -4.92 -20.78
C SER A 537 26.13 -6.29 -21.23
N PHE A 538 26.31 -6.44 -22.54
CA PHE A 538 26.70 -7.70 -23.17
C PHE A 538 28.00 -7.51 -23.94
N GLN A 539 28.87 -8.51 -23.87
CA GLN A 539 30.02 -8.59 -24.74
C GLN A 539 29.67 -9.35 -26.00
N ALA A 540 30.27 -8.94 -27.11
CA ALA A 540 30.17 -9.68 -28.37
C ALA A 540 30.80 -11.08 -28.19
N PRO A 541 30.13 -12.16 -28.66
CA PRO A 541 30.77 -13.47 -28.75
C PRO A 541 32.08 -13.39 -29.55
N SER A 542 33.13 -14.07 -29.09
CA SER A 542 34.49 -13.97 -29.65
C SER A 542 34.62 -14.34 -31.14
N ASP A 543 33.66 -15.12 -31.62
CA ASP A 543 33.63 -15.82 -32.89
C ASP A 543 32.54 -15.27 -33.83
N LEU A 544 31.93 -14.14 -33.45
CA LEU A 544 30.97 -13.42 -34.28
C LEU A 544 31.65 -12.77 -35.50
N ALA A 545 31.07 -12.93 -36.68
CA ALA A 545 31.51 -12.21 -37.89
C ALA A 545 30.87 -10.81 -37.94
N ALA A 546 31.57 -9.80 -38.47
CA ALA A 546 30.99 -8.47 -38.67
C ALA A 546 29.73 -8.56 -39.55
N GLY A 547 28.62 -7.95 -39.12
CA GLY A 547 27.34 -8.12 -39.80
C GLY A 547 26.12 -7.70 -38.97
N VAL A 548 24.95 -7.90 -39.57
CA VAL A 548 23.65 -7.61 -38.95
C VAL A 548 23.16 -8.83 -38.17
N TYR A 549 22.70 -8.60 -36.95
CA TYR A 549 22.11 -9.59 -36.07
C TYR A 549 20.78 -9.10 -35.49
N PHE A 550 19.99 -10.03 -34.98
CA PHE A 550 18.72 -9.74 -34.30
C PHE A 550 18.83 -10.14 -32.83
N LEU A 551 18.72 -9.14 -31.97
CA LEU A 551 18.58 -9.32 -30.54
C LEU A 551 17.13 -9.62 -30.23
N HIS A 552 16.86 -10.81 -29.70
CA HIS A 552 15.53 -11.26 -29.32
C HIS A 552 15.49 -11.41 -27.81
N ALA A 553 14.69 -10.56 -27.16
CA ALA A 553 14.42 -10.64 -25.74
C ALA A 553 13.02 -11.23 -25.54
N LYS A 554 12.83 -12.06 -24.51
CA LYS A 554 11.52 -12.64 -24.17
C LYS A 554 11.39 -12.93 -22.68
N ASP A 555 10.15 -12.92 -22.21
CA ASP A 555 9.75 -13.61 -20.98
C ASP A 555 8.65 -14.65 -21.31
N HIS A 556 7.96 -15.15 -20.29
CA HIS A 556 6.85 -16.09 -20.46
C HIS A 556 5.58 -15.53 -21.14
N LEU A 557 5.46 -14.21 -21.29
CA LEU A 557 4.26 -13.52 -21.79
C LEU A 557 4.49 -12.70 -23.07
N TYR A 558 5.70 -12.18 -23.28
CA TYR A 558 6.02 -11.21 -24.32
C TYR A 558 7.43 -11.43 -24.90
N ALA A 559 7.62 -11.04 -26.16
CA ALA A 559 8.91 -11.05 -26.82
C ALA A 559 9.09 -9.81 -27.72
N GLU A 560 10.30 -9.25 -27.72
CA GLU A 560 10.69 -8.12 -28.57
C GLU A 560 11.97 -8.43 -29.34
N THR A 561 12.06 -7.93 -30.57
CA THR A 561 13.25 -8.09 -31.41
C THR A 561 13.80 -6.73 -31.85
N LYS A 562 15.11 -6.50 -31.69
CA LYS A 562 15.83 -5.33 -32.20
C LYS A 562 16.95 -5.73 -33.14
N LYS A 563 17.14 -4.94 -34.20
CA LYS A 563 18.29 -5.08 -35.10
C LYS A 563 19.54 -4.48 -34.46
N VAL A 564 20.64 -5.23 -34.44
CA VAL A 564 21.96 -4.79 -33.98
C VAL A 564 23.01 -5.01 -35.07
N LEU A 565 24.00 -4.11 -35.15
CA LEU A 565 25.06 -4.15 -36.15
C LEU A 565 26.41 -4.33 -35.47
N TYR A 566 27.05 -5.47 -35.68
CA TYR A 566 28.36 -5.79 -35.15
C TYR A 566 29.46 -5.38 -36.14
N LEU A 567 30.45 -4.64 -35.65
CA LEU A 567 31.70 -4.28 -36.32
C LEU A 567 32.86 -4.93 -35.56
N LYS A 568 33.95 -5.28 -36.25
CA LYS A 568 35.09 -5.93 -35.62
C LYS A 568 36.15 -4.93 -35.15
#